data_AF-A0A1W9WGC4-F1
#
_entry.id   AF-A0A1W9WGC4-F1
#
_cell.length_a   1.000
_cell.length_b   1.000
_cell.length_c   1.000
_cell.angle_alpha   90.00
_cell.angle_beta   90.00
_cell.angle_gamma   90.00
#
_symmetry.space_group_name_H-M   'P 1'
#
loop_
_entity.id
_entity.type
_entity.pdbx_description
1 polymer ?
#
loop_
_entity_poly.entity_id
_entity_poly.type
_entity_poly.pdbx_seq_one_letter_code
_entity_poly.pdbx_strand_id
1 'polypeptide(L)'
;MSGKFGLRIPERQMPLGICSSSATVGHSLSHGITDVVCLLSKSTALADAAATALGNRVMSSADLEHAAHWADRIGGILGGTVIVGNTMANWGDIELVEL
;
A
#
# COMPACT_ATOMS: atom_id res chain seq x y z
N MET A 1 13.35 -17.18 8.92
CA MET A 1 13.21 -16.07 7.95
C MET A 1 13.08 -14.78 8.75
N SER A 2 13.81 -13.73 8.40
CA SER A 2 13.75 -12.43 9.09
C SER A 2 12.38 -11.74 8.90
N GLY A 3 11.54 -12.22 7.97
CA GLY A 3 10.22 -11.67 7.66
C GLY A 3 10.27 -10.28 7.02
N LYS A 4 11.46 -9.84 6.57
CA LYS A 4 11.70 -8.52 5.99
C LYS A 4 11.60 -8.59 4.48
N PHE A 5 10.81 -7.69 3.90
CA PHE A 5 10.65 -7.52 2.47
C PHE A 5 10.94 -6.07 2.09
N GLY A 6 11.41 -5.87 0.87
CA GLY A 6 11.60 -4.57 0.23
C GLY A 6 10.82 -4.46 -1.07
N LEU A 7 10.65 -3.23 -1.56
CA LEU A 7 10.12 -2.95 -2.90
C LEU A 7 11.29 -2.69 -3.86
N ARG A 8 11.39 -3.47 -4.93
CA ARG A 8 12.39 -3.22 -5.99
C ARG A 8 11.89 -2.13 -6.93
N ILE A 9 12.59 -1.00 -6.96
CA ILE A 9 12.25 0.14 -7.80
C ILE A 9 13.27 0.29 -8.94
N PRO A 10 12.93 -0.08 -10.18
CA PRO A 10 13.79 0.15 -11.34
C PRO A 10 13.89 1.63 -11.69
N GLU A 11 15.06 2.07 -12.16
CA GLU A 11 15.33 3.48 -12.55
C GLU A 11 14.31 4.04 -13.57
N ARG A 12 13.82 3.19 -14.49
CA ARG A 12 12.80 3.57 -15.49
C ARG A 12 11.49 4.08 -14.87
N GLN A 13 11.21 3.72 -13.62
CA GLN A 13 10.02 4.17 -12.90
C GLN A 13 10.24 5.52 -12.20
N MET A 14 11.46 6.08 -12.20
CA MET A 14 11.73 7.37 -11.59
C MET A 14 11.35 8.55 -12.53
N PRO A 15 10.93 9.70 -12.00
CA PRO A 15 10.60 9.96 -10.59
C PRO A 15 9.37 9.16 -10.14
N LEU A 16 9.38 8.70 -8.89
CA LEU A 16 8.33 7.89 -8.29
C LEU A 16 8.09 8.34 -6.85
N GLY A 17 6.83 8.61 -6.50
CA GLY A 17 6.35 8.76 -5.14
C GLY A 17 5.95 7.41 -4.57
N ILE A 18 6.45 7.11 -3.37
CA ILE A 18 6.12 5.92 -2.59
C ILE A 18 5.67 6.42 -1.22
N CYS A 19 4.44 6.15 -0.85
CA CYS A 19 3.88 6.57 0.43
C CYS A 19 3.28 5.37 1.14
N SER A 20 3.44 5.39 2.47
CA SER A 20 2.94 4.32 3.32
C SER A 20 2.02 4.87 4.39
N SER A 21 1.00 4.10 4.73
CA SER A 21 0.10 4.35 5.86
C SER A 21 0.02 3.11 6.74
N SER A 22 -0.27 3.29 8.03
CA SER A 22 -0.45 2.20 8.98
C SER A 22 -1.55 2.58 9.95
N ALA A 23 -2.38 1.60 10.29
CA ALA A 23 -3.39 1.72 11.34
C ALA A 23 -2.92 1.13 12.67
N THR A 24 -1.94 0.20 12.64
CA THR A 24 -1.47 -0.52 13.83
C THR A 24 -0.14 0.01 14.37
N VAL A 25 0.64 0.77 13.58
CA VAL A 25 1.94 1.33 13.96
C VAL A 25 1.87 2.86 14.03
N GLY A 26 1.57 3.39 15.21
CA GLY A 26 1.62 4.83 15.54
C GLY A 26 0.35 5.41 16.16
N HIS A 27 0.45 6.54 16.87
CA HIS A 27 -0.69 7.25 17.53
C HIS A 27 -1.65 7.96 16.55
N SER A 28 -1.51 7.75 15.24
CA SER A 28 -2.38 8.36 14.25
C SER A 28 -3.73 7.65 14.27
N LEU A 29 -4.81 8.44 14.40
CA LEU A 29 -6.17 7.94 14.35
C LEU A 29 -6.47 7.34 12.97
N SER A 30 -6.30 6.03 12.81
CA SER A 30 -6.81 5.29 11.66
C SER A 30 -8.05 4.52 12.08
N HIS A 31 -9.05 4.50 11.22
CA HIS A 31 -10.30 3.77 11.47
C HIS A 31 -10.24 2.30 11.02
N GLY A 32 -9.24 1.94 10.20
CA GLY A 32 -9.08 0.60 9.65
C GLY A 32 -8.18 -0.31 10.49
N ILE A 33 -7.88 -1.49 9.94
CA ILE A 33 -7.07 -2.53 10.61
C ILE A 33 -5.76 -2.86 9.88
N THR A 34 -5.35 -2.04 8.91
CA THR A 34 -4.15 -2.33 8.11
C THR A 34 -2.86 -2.19 8.91
N ASP A 35 -1.99 -3.19 8.81
CA ASP A 35 -0.64 -3.09 9.37
C ASP A 35 0.22 -2.14 8.55
N VAL A 36 0.16 -2.28 7.23
CA VAL A 36 0.78 -1.34 6.31
C VAL A 36 0.03 -1.31 5.00
N VAL A 37 -0.10 -0.11 4.46
CA VAL A 37 -0.46 0.18 3.08
C VAL A 37 0.75 0.86 2.46
N CYS A 38 1.14 0.49 1.24
CA CYS A 38 2.18 1.17 0.48
C CYS A 38 1.70 1.35 -0.96
N LEU A 39 1.68 2.58 -1.46
CA LEU A 39 1.22 2.90 -2.82
C LEU A 39 2.28 3.63 -3.63
N LEU A 40 2.29 3.36 -4.93
CA LEU A 40 3.22 3.93 -5.92
C LEU A 40 2.45 4.87 -6.86
N SER A 41 2.98 6.08 -7.07
CA SER A 41 2.44 7.03 -8.04
C SER A 41 3.51 7.99 -8.56
N LYS A 42 3.32 8.55 -9.75
CA LYS A 42 4.13 9.70 -10.22
C LYS A 42 3.87 10.97 -9.42
N SER A 43 2.75 11.04 -8.68
CA SER A 43 2.44 12.12 -7.76
C SER A 43 2.53 11.62 -6.32
N THR A 44 3.54 12.10 -5.57
CA THR A 44 3.71 11.72 -4.14
C THR A 44 2.49 12.10 -3.31
N ALA A 45 1.88 13.27 -3.56
CA ALA A 45 0.68 13.70 -2.85
C ALA A 45 -0.52 12.77 -3.12
N LEU A 46 -0.64 12.23 -4.34
CA LEU A 46 -1.67 11.25 -4.67
C LEU A 46 -1.40 9.92 -3.95
N ALA A 47 -0.16 9.43 -3.97
CA ALA A 47 0.22 8.21 -3.27
C ALA A 47 -0.12 8.30 -1.77
N ASP A 48 0.20 9.42 -1.13
CA ASP A 48 -0.06 9.65 0.30
C ASP A 48 -1.57 9.67 0.64
N ALA A 49 -2.33 10.48 -0.09
CA ALA A 49 -3.78 10.59 0.11
C ALA A 49 -4.49 9.25 -0.15
N ALA A 50 -4.10 8.54 -1.21
CA ALA A 50 -4.65 7.23 -1.53
C ALA A 50 -4.26 6.16 -0.51
N ALA A 51 -3.03 6.18 0.02
CA ALA A 51 -2.59 5.22 1.03
C ALA A 51 -3.40 5.37 2.33
N THR A 52 -3.64 6.62 2.74
CA THR A 52 -4.50 6.92 3.90
C THR A 52 -5.96 6.51 3.66
N ALA A 53 -6.51 6.84 2.48
CA ALA A 53 -7.88 6.49 2.14
C ALA A 53 -8.11 4.97 2.00
N LEU A 54 -7.08 4.24 1.55
CA LEU A 54 -7.08 2.78 1.48
C LEU A 54 -6.99 2.15 2.87
N GLY A 55 -6.07 2.63 3.72
CA GLY A 55 -5.94 2.14 5.10
C GLY A 55 -7.25 2.25 5.89
N ASN A 56 -7.95 3.37 5.76
CA ASN A 56 -9.25 3.59 6.41
C ASN A 56 -10.42 2.79 5.81
N ARG A 57 -10.27 2.19 4.62
CA ARG A 57 -11.29 1.37 3.96
C ARG A 57 -11.26 -0.09 4.39
N VAL A 58 -10.12 -0.58 4.85
CA VAL A 58 -9.95 -1.99 5.23
C VAL A 58 -10.33 -2.15 6.70
N MET A 59 -11.54 -2.68 6.93
CA MET A 59 -12.10 -2.89 8.27
C MET A 59 -11.98 -4.35 8.72
N SER A 60 -11.80 -5.26 7.76
CA SER A 60 -11.58 -6.69 7.95
C SER A 60 -10.63 -7.24 6.89
N SER A 61 -10.03 -8.41 7.14
CA SER A 61 -9.18 -9.07 6.13
C SER A 61 -9.97 -9.51 4.88
N ALA A 62 -11.29 -9.64 4.96
CA ALA A 62 -12.15 -9.93 3.81
C ALA A 62 -12.26 -8.73 2.85
N ASP A 63 -11.98 -7.51 3.31
CA ASP A 63 -12.07 -6.29 2.50
C ASP A 63 -10.85 -6.09 1.60
N LEU A 64 -9.74 -6.80 1.86
CA LEU A 64 -8.44 -6.60 1.21
C LEU A 64 -8.52 -6.56 -0.31
N GLU A 65 -9.16 -7.56 -0.92
CA GLU A 65 -9.27 -7.67 -2.37
C GLU A 65 -10.11 -6.52 -2.96
N HIS A 66 -11.25 -6.22 -2.34
CA HIS A 66 -12.13 -5.13 -2.80
C HIS A 66 -11.46 -3.76 -2.65
N ALA A 67 -10.74 -3.55 -1.55
CA ALA A 67 -10.03 -2.31 -1.25
C ALA A 67 -8.83 -2.11 -2.19
N ALA A 68 -8.06 -3.18 -2.46
CA ALA A 68 -6.98 -3.17 -3.45
C ALA A 68 -7.51 -2.84 -4.85
N HIS A 69 -8.61 -3.50 -5.28
CA HIS A 69 -9.25 -3.22 -6.57
C HIS A 69 -9.84 -1.80 -6.63
N TRP A 70 -10.29 -1.24 -5.51
CA TRP A 70 -10.68 0.17 -5.45
C TRP A 70 -9.48 1.09 -5.71
N ALA A 71 -8.33 0.83 -5.07
CA ALA A 71 -7.12 1.64 -5.23
C ALA A 71 -6.49 1.53 -6.63
N ASP A 72 -6.52 0.35 -7.24
CA ASP A 72 -6.06 0.11 -8.62
C ASP A 72 -6.83 0.95 -9.66
N ARG A 73 -8.12 1.23 -9.40
CA ARG A 73 -8.94 2.08 -10.26
C ARG A 73 -8.69 3.58 -10.09
N ILE A 74 -7.86 3.98 -9.13
CA ILE A 74 -7.50 5.40 -8.95
C ILE A 74 -6.49 5.76 -10.03
N GLY A 75 -6.92 6.62 -10.98
CA GLY A 75 -6.04 7.12 -12.02
C GLY A 75 -4.76 7.75 -11.45
N GLY A 76 -3.60 7.23 -11.87
CA GLY A 76 -2.29 7.70 -11.41
C GLY A 76 -1.66 6.86 -10.30
N ILE A 77 -2.39 5.91 -9.70
CA ILE A 77 -1.78 4.83 -8.91
C ILE A 77 -1.21 3.79 -9.86
N LEU A 78 0.04 3.40 -9.64
CA LEU A 78 0.78 2.44 -10.48
C LEU A 78 0.76 1.02 -9.89
N GLY A 79 0.52 0.92 -8.59
CA GLY A 79 0.49 -0.33 -7.86
C GLY A 79 0.53 -0.09 -6.37
N GLY A 80 0.35 -1.16 -5.61
CA GLY A 80 0.40 -1.08 -4.16
C GLY A 80 0.46 -2.44 -3.47
N THR A 81 0.76 -2.38 -2.17
CA THR A 81 0.75 -3.49 -1.24
C THR A 81 -0.09 -3.10 -0.03
N VAL A 82 -0.93 -4.00 0.45
CA VAL A 82 -1.64 -3.88 1.73
C VAL A 82 -1.43 -5.15 2.53
N ILE A 83 -1.11 -5.02 3.81
CA ILE A 83 -0.89 -6.12 4.75
C ILE A 83 -1.86 -5.97 5.92
N VAL A 84 -2.51 -7.07 6.28
CA VAL A 84 -3.37 -7.22 7.47
C VAL A 84 -3.06 -8.59 8.09
N GLY A 85 -2.38 -8.60 9.24
CA GLY A 85 -1.90 -9.79 9.92
C GLY A 85 -1.03 -10.66 9.01
N ASN A 86 -1.50 -11.87 8.72
CA ASN A 86 -0.82 -12.84 7.86
C ASN A 86 -1.29 -12.79 6.39
N THR A 87 -2.14 -11.84 6.04
CA THR A 87 -2.68 -11.70 4.69
C THR A 87 -2.13 -10.45 4.03
N MET A 88 -1.78 -10.58 2.75
CA MET A 88 -1.27 -9.49 1.94
C MET A 88 -1.95 -9.49 0.57
N ALA A 89 -2.25 -8.31 0.06
CA ALA A 89 -2.65 -8.10 -1.33
C ALA A 89 -1.65 -7.17 -1.99
N ASN A 90 -1.24 -7.51 -3.22
CA ASN A 90 -0.38 -6.69 -4.06
C ASN A 90 -0.97 -6.61 -5.48
N TRP A 91 -0.77 -5.47 -6.14
CA TRP A 91 -1.28 -5.24 -7.50
C TRP A 91 -0.42 -4.21 -8.24
N GLY A 92 -0.59 -4.17 -9.56
CA GLY A 92 0.12 -3.24 -10.44
C GLY A 92 1.63 -3.51 -10.49
N ASP A 93 2.40 -2.45 -10.66
CA ASP A 93 3.85 -2.46 -10.85
C ASP A 93 4.64 -2.65 -9.54
N ILE A 94 4.28 -3.66 -8.75
CA ILE A 94 4.92 -4.00 -7.47
C ILE A 94 5.82 -5.21 -7.63
N GLU A 95 7.03 -5.10 -7.12
CA GLU A 95 7.95 -6.22 -7.00
C GLU A 95 8.53 -6.29 -5.60
N LEU A 96 8.16 -7.35 -4.87
CA LEU A 96 8.67 -7.63 -3.54
C LEU A 96 9.95 -8.45 -3.62
N VAL A 97 10.95 -8.05 -2.85
CA VAL A 97 12.21 -8.77 -2.70
C VAL A 97 12.47 -9.10 -1.23
N GLU A 98 13.04 -10.26 -0.95
CA GLU A 98 13.50 -10.63 0.40
C GLU A 98 14.78 -9.85 0.74
N LEU A 99 14.92 -9.44 2.01
CA LEU A 99 16.06 -8.66 2.54
C LEU A 99 16.87 -9.40 3.60
#